data_AF-A0A1B9Y3M1-F1
#
_entry.id   AF-A0A1B9Y3M1-F1
#
_cell.length_a   1.000
_cell.length_b   1.000
_cell.length_c   1.000
_cell.angle_alpha   90.00
_cell.angle_beta   90.00
_cell.angle_gamma   90.00
#
_symmetry.space_group_name_H-M   'P 1'
#
loop_
_entity.id
_entity.type
_entity.pdbx_description
1 polymer ?
#
loop_
_entity_poly.entity_id
_entity_poly.type
_entity_poly.pdbx_seq_one_letter_code
_entity_poly.pdbx_strand_id
1 'polypeptide(L)'
;MGLAVNYFYSLTPRQFANLTIGYNKKQQEATKQSWEQTRMIMHTVLLPYQQKGKTLKVTDVLPFPWEKEIQQEDQKPKTRAELEAYWQEIDNQKNKPKK
;
A
#
# COMPACT_ATOMS: atom_id res chain seq x y z
N MET A 1 23.52 5.99 -0.03
CA MET A 1 23.21 7.41 0.27
C MET A 1 24.16 8.38 -0.40
N GLY A 2 25.44 8.02 -0.64
CA GLY A 2 26.38 8.90 -1.36
C GLY A 2 26.79 10.15 -0.58
N LEU A 3 26.75 10.09 0.76
CA LEU A 3 27.06 11.22 1.63
C LEU A 3 28.57 11.33 1.81
N ALA A 4 29.08 12.56 1.82
CA ALA A 4 30.45 12.83 2.19
C ALA A 4 30.67 12.57 3.70
N VAL A 5 31.87 12.13 4.06
CA VAL A 5 32.22 11.74 5.44
C VAL A 5 32.12 12.92 6.40
N ASN A 6 32.53 14.12 5.98
CA ASN A 6 32.41 15.34 6.78
C ASN A 6 30.94 15.70 7.08
N TYR A 7 30.05 15.51 6.12
CA TYR A 7 28.62 15.77 6.29
C TYR A 7 28.01 14.82 7.31
N PHE A 8 28.40 13.54 7.32
CA PHE A 8 27.95 12.57 8.31
C PHE A 8 28.25 13.02 9.75
N TYR A 9 29.47 13.49 10.02
CA TYR A 9 29.84 13.98 11.36
C TYR A 9 29.11 15.27 11.79
N SER A 10 28.56 16.02 10.83
CA SER A 10 27.77 17.23 11.13
C SER A 10 26.31 16.92 11.50
N LEU A 11 25.83 15.69 11.26
CA LEU A 11 24.45 15.31 11.51
C LEU A 11 24.21 14.88 12.96
N THR A 12 23.07 15.29 13.50
CA THR A 12 22.54 14.68 14.72
C THR A 12 22.03 13.26 14.43
N PRO A 13 21.99 12.35 15.42
CA PRO A 13 21.47 11.00 15.22
C PRO A 13 20.06 10.97 14.63
N ARG A 14 19.20 11.92 15.03
CA ARG A 14 17.83 12.06 14.50
C ARG A 14 17.83 12.47 13.01
N GLN A 15 18.67 13.41 12.62
CA GLN A 15 18.78 13.82 11.21
C GLN A 15 19.28 12.68 10.33
N PHE A 16 20.29 11.94 10.81
CA PHE A 16 20.81 10.77 10.09
C PHE A 16 19.74 9.67 9.95
N ALA A 17 18.98 9.39 11.01
CA ALA A 17 17.88 8.43 10.96
C ALA A 17 16.82 8.83 9.93
N ASN A 18 16.38 10.08 9.95
CA ASN A 18 15.41 10.60 8.98
C ASN A 18 15.90 10.48 7.53
N LEU A 19 17.17 10.83 7.30
CA LEU A 19 17.79 10.74 5.97
C LEU A 19 17.86 9.30 5.48
N THR A 20 18.22 8.36 6.37
CA THR A 20 18.29 6.93 6.05
C THR A 20 16.93 6.38 5.68
N ILE A 21 15.88 6.73 6.44
CA ILE A 21 14.49 6.35 6.14
C ILE A 21 14.07 6.89 4.77
N GLY A 22 14.30 8.19 4.52
CA GLY A 22 13.94 8.82 3.25
C GLY A 22 14.68 8.21 2.06
N TYR A 23 15.98 7.93 2.22
CA TYR A 23 16.77 7.27 1.19
C TYR A 23 16.28 5.86 0.90
N ASN A 24 16.03 5.05 1.93
CA ASN A 24 15.53 3.69 1.76
C ASN A 24 14.18 3.69 1.04
N LYS A 25 13.28 4.60 1.42
CA LYS A 25 12.00 4.79 0.73
C LYS A 25 12.23 5.13 -0.75
N LYS A 26 13.09 6.09 -1.06
CA LYS A 26 13.43 6.45 -2.45
C LYS A 26 13.95 5.24 -3.25
N GLN A 27 14.85 4.46 -2.67
CA GLN A 27 15.42 3.27 -3.34
C GLN A 27 14.38 2.18 -3.57
N GLN A 28 13.50 1.95 -2.58
CA GLN A 28 12.38 1.02 -2.72
C GLN A 28 11.44 1.45 -3.86
N GLU A 29 11.04 2.73 -3.90
CA GLU A 29 10.16 3.24 -4.96
C GLU A 29 10.82 3.15 -6.35
N ALA A 30 12.10 3.51 -6.47
CA ALA A 30 12.83 3.36 -7.73
C ALA A 30 12.91 1.89 -8.19
N THR A 31 13.09 0.97 -7.24
CA THR A 31 13.13 -0.47 -7.52
C THR A 31 11.75 -0.96 -7.98
N LYS A 32 10.67 -0.58 -7.28
CA LYS A 32 9.30 -0.90 -7.67
C LYS A 32 8.99 -0.40 -9.08
N GLN A 33 9.32 0.86 -9.37
CA GLN A 33 9.12 1.45 -10.69
C GLN A 33 9.86 0.67 -11.79
N SER A 34 11.11 0.28 -11.54
CA SER A 34 11.89 -0.54 -12.49
C SER A 34 11.23 -1.90 -12.75
N TRP A 35 10.72 -2.55 -11.70
CA TRP A 35 9.98 -3.80 -11.82
C TRP A 35 8.65 -3.63 -12.58
N GLU A 36 7.93 -2.54 -12.35
CA GLU A 36 6.70 -2.21 -13.09
C GLU A 36 6.97 -1.98 -14.57
N GLN A 37 8.00 -1.20 -14.91
CA GLN A 37 8.42 -1.00 -16.30
C GLN A 37 8.79 -2.33 -16.96
N THR A 38 9.54 -3.18 -16.25
CA THR A 38 9.92 -4.51 -16.73
C THR A 38 8.68 -5.38 -16.97
N ARG A 39 7.71 -5.35 -16.06
CA ARG A 39 6.44 -6.07 -16.21
C ARG A 39 5.64 -5.58 -17.42
N MET A 40 5.62 -4.28 -17.68
CA MET A 40 5.00 -3.73 -18.88
C MET A 40 5.67 -4.23 -20.15
N ILE A 41 7.01 -4.29 -20.18
CA ILE A 41 7.75 -4.86 -21.32
C ILE A 41 7.44 -6.35 -21.49
N MET A 42 7.42 -7.12 -20.40
CA MET A 42 7.06 -8.54 -20.45
C MET A 42 5.64 -8.73 -20.98
N HIS A 43 4.69 -7.92 -20.52
CA HIS A 43 3.32 -7.94 -21.00
C HIS A 43 3.23 -7.71 -22.50
N THR A 44 3.88 -6.67 -23.02
CA THR A 44 3.84 -6.35 -24.47
C THR A 44 4.49 -7.45 -25.32
N VAL A 45 5.55 -8.08 -24.82
CA VAL A 45 6.20 -9.22 -25.49
C VAL A 45 5.31 -10.47 -25.49
N LEU A 46 4.49 -10.69 -24.45
CA LEU A 46 3.59 -11.84 -24.35
C LEU A 46 2.28 -11.68 -25.13
N LEU A 47 1.84 -10.44 -25.41
CA LEU A 47 0.58 -10.15 -26.12
C LEU A 47 0.37 -10.94 -27.43
N PRO A 48 1.37 -11.13 -28.32
CA PRO A 48 1.18 -11.89 -29.56
C PRO A 48 0.94 -13.38 -29.34
N TYR A 49 1.37 -13.92 -28.20
CA TYR A 49 1.30 -15.34 -27.85
C TYR A 49 0.10 -15.67 -26.96
N GLN A 50 -0.77 -14.69 -26.69
CA GLN A 50 -1.94 -14.92 -25.85
C GLN A 50 -2.95 -15.85 -26.54
N GLN A 51 -3.60 -16.70 -25.75
CA GLN A 51 -4.64 -17.59 -26.26
C GLN A 51 -5.82 -16.78 -26.81
N LYS A 52 -6.32 -17.16 -27.99
CA LYS A 52 -7.44 -16.49 -28.65
C LYS A 52 -8.66 -16.43 -27.72
N GLY A 53 -9.21 -15.24 -27.52
CA GLY A 53 -10.36 -15.01 -26.64
C GLY A 53 -10.02 -14.81 -25.15
N LYS A 54 -8.75 -14.83 -24.77
CA LYS A 54 -8.30 -14.43 -23.43
C LYS A 54 -7.61 -13.08 -23.49
N THR A 55 -7.86 -12.24 -22.48
CA THR A 55 -7.15 -10.98 -22.27
C THR A 55 -6.11 -11.18 -21.17
N LEU A 56 -4.83 -11.05 -21.49
CA LEU A 56 -3.76 -11.06 -20.50
C LEU A 56 -3.70 -9.70 -19.78
N LYS A 57 -3.95 -9.65 -18.47
CA LYS A 57 -3.73 -8.42 -17.70
C LYS A 57 -2.25 -8.27 -17.34
N VAL A 58 -1.81 -7.04 -17.17
CA VAL A 58 -0.43 -6.73 -16.76
C VAL A 58 -0.07 -7.37 -15.42
N THR A 59 -1.01 -7.41 -14.48
CA THR A 59 -0.87 -8.03 -13.15
C THR A 59 -0.73 -9.56 -13.21
N ASP A 60 -1.25 -10.19 -14.27
CA ASP A 60 -1.19 -11.65 -14.44
C ASP A 60 0.21 -12.12 -14.88
N VAL A 61 1.03 -11.20 -15.42
CA VAL A 61 2.39 -11.49 -15.91
C VAL A 61 3.35 -11.75 -14.77
N LEU A 62 3.31 -10.91 -13.74
CA LEU A 62 4.16 -11.01 -12.57
C LEU A 62 3.45 -10.33 -11.38
N PRO A 63 2.99 -11.11 -10.37
CA PRO A 63 2.36 -10.54 -9.18
C PRO A 63 3.41 -9.94 -8.26
N PHE A 64 3.21 -8.70 -7.82
CA PHE A 64 4.13 -8.06 -6.89
C PHE A 64 3.64 -8.09 -5.43
N PRO A 65 4.55 -8.19 -4.45
CA PRO A 65 4.18 -8.28 -3.04
C PRO A 65 3.55 -6.98 -2.51
N TRP A 66 3.80 -5.83 -3.15
CA TRP A 66 3.23 -4.53 -2.78
C TRP A 66 1.87 -4.24 -3.44
N GLU A 67 1.35 -5.15 -4.25
CA GLU A 67 0.01 -5.07 -4.87
C GLU A 67 -1.07 -5.77 -4.04
N LYS A 68 -0.70 -6.38 -2.90
CA LYS A 68 -1.68 -6.92 -1.97
C LYS A 68 -2.57 -5.76 -1.53
N GLU A 69 -3.79 -5.77 -2.05
CA GLU A 69 -4.83 -4.81 -1.73
C GLU A 69 -4.89 -4.65 -0.22
N ILE A 70 -4.75 -3.41 0.24
CA ILE A 70 -5.48 -3.00 1.42
C ILE A 70 -6.92 -3.15 0.97
N GLN A 71 -7.52 -4.31 1.21
CA GLN A 71 -8.97 -4.45 1.21
C GLN A 71 -9.44 -3.54 2.35
N GLN A 72 -9.51 -2.24 2.08
CA GLN A 72 -10.52 -1.44 2.71
C GLN A 72 -11.77 -2.09 2.15
N GLU A 73 -12.37 -2.99 2.93
CA GLU A 73 -13.76 -3.31 2.72
C GLU A 73 -14.44 -1.97 2.47
N ASP A 74 -15.02 -1.78 1.28
CA ASP A 74 -15.90 -0.68 1.00
C ASP A 74 -17.04 -0.81 2.01
N GLN A 75 -16.82 -0.33 3.23
CA GLN A 75 -17.85 -0.20 4.23
C GLN A 75 -18.80 0.79 3.61
N LYS A 76 -19.88 0.27 3.01
CA LYS A 76 -20.99 1.09 2.53
C LYS A 76 -21.26 2.11 3.64
N PRO A 77 -21.32 3.41 3.33
CA PRO A 77 -21.58 4.41 4.35
C PRO A 77 -22.88 4.01 5.05
N LYS A 78 -22.81 3.70 6.35
CA LYS A 78 -23.96 3.23 7.12
C LYS A 78 -25.09 4.24 6.96
N THR A 79 -26.28 3.74 6.66
CA THR A 79 -27.46 4.59 6.52
C THR A 79 -27.78 5.20 7.88
N ARG A 80 -28.37 6.40 7.91
CA ARG A 80 -28.70 7.12 9.17
C ARG A 80 -29.45 6.24 10.18
N ALA A 81 -30.40 5.42 9.72
CA ALA A 81 -31.15 4.49 10.57
C ALA A 81 -30.28 3.40 11.21
N GLU A 82 -29.26 2.90 10.50
CA GLU A 82 -28.34 1.87 10.99
C GLU A 82 -27.38 2.45 12.05
N LEU A 83 -27.01 3.72 11.91
CA LEU A 83 -26.22 4.44 12.92
C LEU A 83 -27.04 4.68 14.19
N GLU A 84 -28.29 5.11 14.06
CA GLU A 84 -29.18 5.35 15.20
C GLU A 84 -29.44 4.05 16.00
N ALA A 85 -29.69 2.93 15.32
CA ALA A 85 -29.84 1.62 15.96
C ALA A 85 -28.55 1.18 16.70
N TYR A 86 -27.38 1.37 16.08
CA TYR A 86 -26.09 1.07 16.70
C TYR A 86 -25.86 1.87 18.00
N TRP A 87 -26.19 3.17 17.99
CA TRP A 87 -26.04 4.00 19.18
C TRP A 87 -27.04 3.63 20.28
N GLN A 88 -28.26 3.25 19.94
CA GLN A 88 -29.24 2.76 20.91
C GLN A 88 -28.80 1.47 21.59
N GLU A 89 -28.19 0.53 20.86
CA GLU A 89 -27.63 -0.69 21.45
C GLU A 89 -26.50 -0.38 22.44
N ILE A 90 -25.61 0.55 22.09
CA ILE A 90 -24.52 0.99 22.97
C ILE A 90 -25.08 1.64 24.24
N ASP A 91 -26.08 2.51 24.09
CA ASP A 91 -26.66 3.23 25.23
C ASP A 91 -27.38 2.27 26.18
N ASN A 92 -28.11 1.28 25.62
CA ASN A 92 -28.72 0.20 26.38
C ASN A 92 -27.69 -0.68 27.11
N GLN A 93 -26.51 -0.91 26.53
CA GLN A 93 -25.42 -1.62 27.20
C GLN A 93 -24.80 -0.81 28.35
N LYS A 94 -24.67 0.51 28.18
CA LYS A 94 -24.17 1.40 29.24
C LYS A 94 -25.14 1.56 30.41
N ASN A 95 -26.45 1.51 30.14
CA ASN A 95 -27.49 1.61 31.16
C ASN A 95 -27.81 0.28 31.88
N LYS A 96 -27.15 -0.83 31.53
CA LYS A 96 -27.26 -2.05 32.34
C LYS A 96 -26.56 -1.82 33.68
N PRO A 97 -27.26 -1.99 34.83
CA PRO A 97 -26.62 -1.86 36.12
C PRO A 97 -25.51 -2.90 36.23
N LYS A 98 -24.30 -2.45 36.56
CA LYS A 98 -23.20 -3.36 36.92
C LYS A 98 -23.66 -4.16 38.13
N LYS A 99 -23.73 -5.50 37.96
CA LYS A 99 -23.98 -6.44 39.06
C LYS A 99 -22.91 -6.34 40.13
#